data_AF-A0A526YJ16-F1
#
_entry.id   AF-A0A526YJ16-F1
#
_cell.length_a   1.000
_cell.length_b   1.000
_cell.length_c   1.000
_cell.angle_alpha   90.00
_cell.angle_beta   90.00
_cell.angle_gamma   90.00
#
_symmetry.space_group_name_H-M   'P 1'
#
loop_
_entity.id
_entity.type
_entity.pdbx_description
1 polymer ?
#
loop_
_entity_poly.entity_id
_entity_poly.type
_entity_poly.pdbx_seq_one_letter_code
_entity_poly.pdbx_strand_id
1 'polypeptide(L)'
;TKVKAGFRPDVAHPCYDKVARWNKEGLLQPIDTKRIKNWDSIFPVFKSLPDLQAGDGKVWMVPWDWGNTSILYRTDLVKNPEPSWNLLWDKQYAGRMATIDAVHDTPV
;
A
#
# COMPACT_ATOMS: atom_id res chain seq x y z
N THR A 1 -9.23 -10.45 9.74
CA THR A 1 -9.56 -9.85 8.43
C THR A 1 -10.94 -10.31 8.01
N LYS A 2 -11.72 -9.50 7.27
CA LYS A 2 -13.07 -9.87 6.78
C LYS A 2 -13.07 -11.22 6.05
N VAL A 3 -12.02 -11.49 5.27
CA VAL A 3 -11.83 -12.78 4.58
C VAL A 3 -11.77 -13.96 5.56
N LYS A 4 -10.96 -13.86 6.62
CA LYS A 4 -10.90 -14.88 7.69
C LYS A 4 -12.22 -15.06 8.46
N ALA A 5 -13.07 -14.03 8.49
CA ALA A 5 -14.38 -14.08 9.13
C ALA A 5 -15.46 -14.71 8.24
N GLY A 6 -15.12 -15.22 7.06
CA GLY A 6 -16.03 -15.94 6.16
C GLY A 6 -16.50 -15.15 4.95
N PHE A 7 -16.10 -13.88 4.79
CA PHE A 7 -16.35 -13.16 3.54
C PHE A 7 -15.49 -13.74 2.41
N ARG A 8 -16.09 -14.03 1.25
CA ARG A 8 -15.43 -14.71 0.12
C ARG A 8 -15.43 -13.80 -1.12
N PRO A 9 -14.49 -12.86 -1.24
CA PRO A 9 -14.36 -12.05 -2.44
C PRO A 9 -13.63 -12.82 -3.55
N ASP A 10 -13.97 -12.53 -4.81
CA ASP A 10 -13.21 -13.01 -5.97
C ASP A 10 -11.86 -12.27 -6.11
N VAL A 11 -11.85 -10.97 -5.80
CA VAL A 11 -10.68 -10.09 -5.89
C VAL A 11 -10.57 -9.25 -4.62
N ALA A 12 -9.35 -9.11 -4.11
CA ALA A 12 -9.01 -8.21 -3.03
C ALA A 12 -7.85 -7.31 -3.44
N HIS A 13 -7.81 -6.10 -2.89
CA HIS A 13 -6.76 -5.11 -3.13
C HIS A 13 -6.00 -4.80 -1.84
N PRO A 14 -5.12 -5.72 -1.37
CA PRO A 14 -4.25 -5.45 -0.23
C PRO A 14 -3.04 -4.60 -0.65
N CYS A 15 -2.51 -3.80 0.28
CA CYS A 15 -1.19 -3.21 0.12
C CYS A 15 -0.12 -4.33 0.01
N TYR A 16 0.96 -4.03 -0.70
CA TYR A 16 2.06 -4.98 -0.96
C TYR A 16 2.60 -5.66 0.31
N ASP A 17 2.69 -4.92 1.42
CA ASP A 17 3.20 -5.41 2.72
C ASP A 17 2.36 -6.56 3.32
N LYS A 18 1.14 -6.78 2.82
CA LYS A 18 0.27 -7.88 3.27
C LYS A 18 0.44 -9.16 2.47
N VAL A 19 1.04 -9.12 1.28
CA VAL A 19 1.11 -10.27 0.35
C VAL A 19 1.78 -11.47 1.01
N ALA A 20 2.96 -11.27 1.61
CA ALA A 20 3.70 -12.35 2.28
C ALA A 20 2.88 -13.03 3.39
N ARG A 21 2.21 -12.22 4.23
CA ARG A 21 1.35 -12.72 5.30
C ARG A 21 0.15 -13.48 4.75
N TRP A 22 -0.54 -12.94 3.75
CA TRP A 22 -1.75 -13.55 3.19
C TRP A 22 -1.43 -14.86 2.46
N ASN A 23 -0.26 -14.92 1.79
CA ASN A 23 0.25 -16.16 1.20
C ASN A 23 0.51 -17.22 2.28
N LYS A 24 1.22 -16.87 3.37
CA LYS A 24 1.46 -17.77 4.51
C LYS A 24 0.17 -18.24 5.19
N GLU A 25 -0.88 -17.42 5.19
CA GLU A 25 -2.18 -17.73 5.75
C GLU A 25 -3.10 -18.52 4.79
N GLY A 26 -2.65 -18.84 3.57
CA GLY A 26 -3.41 -19.59 2.57
C GLY A 26 -4.61 -18.81 2.01
N LEU A 27 -4.54 -17.47 2.03
CA LEU A 27 -5.64 -16.60 1.58
C LEU A 27 -5.52 -16.20 0.10
N LEU A 28 -4.41 -16.54 -0.56
CA LEU A 28 -4.13 -16.18 -1.95
C LEU A 28 -4.05 -17.43 -2.83
N GLN A 29 -4.44 -17.25 -4.09
CA GLN A 29 -4.20 -18.21 -5.16
C GLN A 29 -3.20 -17.63 -6.16
N PRO A 30 -2.39 -18.46 -6.84
CA PRO A 30 -1.48 -17.97 -7.85
C PRO A 30 -2.21 -17.41 -9.05
N ILE A 31 -1.64 -16.37 -9.65
CA ILE A 31 -2.20 -15.64 -10.78
C ILE A 31 -1.52 -16.13 -12.07
N ASP A 32 -2.34 -16.53 -13.04
CA ASP A 32 -1.88 -16.83 -14.39
C ASP A 32 -1.73 -15.53 -15.19
N THR A 33 -0.50 -15.04 -15.28
CA THR A 33 -0.15 -13.78 -15.97
C THR A 33 -0.42 -13.84 -17.47
N LYS A 34 -0.47 -15.03 -18.08
CA LYS A 34 -0.77 -15.18 -19.52
C LYS A 34 -2.20 -14.78 -19.85
N ARG A 35 -3.09 -14.75 -18.86
CA ARG A 35 -4.48 -14.30 -19.00
C ARG A 35 -4.63 -12.78 -18.86
N ILE A 36 -3.56 -12.07 -18.51
CA ILE A 36 -3.54 -10.62 -18.33
C ILE A 36 -2.90 -9.99 -19.56
N LYS A 37 -3.74 -9.48 -20.47
CA LYS A 37 -3.33 -8.90 -21.77
C LYS A 37 -2.20 -7.86 -21.65
N ASN A 38 -2.20 -7.07 -20.57
CA ASN A 38 -1.27 -5.95 -20.37
C ASN A 38 -0.21 -6.22 -19.27
N TRP A 39 0.05 -7.48 -18.94
CA TRP A 39 1.03 -7.83 -17.90
C TRP A 39 2.41 -7.21 -18.16
N ASP A 40 2.84 -7.21 -19.42
CA ASP A 40 4.15 -6.70 -19.80
C ASP A 40 4.25 -5.17 -19.78
N SER A 41 3.12 -4.47 -19.74
CA SER A 41 3.07 -3.00 -19.61
C SER A 41 3.34 -2.50 -18.19
N ILE A 42 3.33 -3.39 -17.18
CA ILE A 42 3.63 -3.04 -15.80
C ILE A 42 5.13 -2.74 -15.66
N PHE A 43 5.47 -1.64 -14.97
CA PHE A 43 6.85 -1.25 -14.76
C PHE A 43 7.67 -2.40 -14.15
N PRO A 44 8.87 -2.70 -14.69
CA PRO A 44 9.68 -3.84 -14.25
C PRO A 44 9.93 -3.88 -12.74
N VAL A 45 10.16 -2.71 -12.12
CA VAL A 45 10.40 -2.58 -10.67
C VAL A 45 9.28 -3.17 -9.81
N PHE A 46 8.03 -3.02 -10.24
CA PHE A 46 6.88 -3.56 -9.51
C PHE A 46 6.72 -5.05 -9.73
N LYS A 47 7.12 -5.57 -10.89
CA LYS A 47 7.11 -7.02 -11.14
C LYS A 47 8.21 -7.73 -10.35
N SER A 48 9.35 -7.08 -10.07
CA SER A 48 10.49 -7.67 -9.36
C SER A 48 10.46 -7.52 -7.83
N LEU A 49 9.32 -7.17 -7.24
CA LEU A 49 9.21 -7.05 -5.78
C LEU A 49 9.36 -8.43 -5.09
N PRO A 50 10.15 -8.55 -4.00
CA PRO A 50 10.51 -9.84 -3.40
C PRO A 50 9.35 -10.78 -3.05
N ASP A 51 8.24 -10.24 -2.53
CA ASP A 51 7.08 -11.03 -2.07
C ASP A 51 6.01 -11.22 -3.14
N LEU A 52 6.14 -10.54 -4.29
CA LEU A 52 5.20 -10.65 -5.39
C LEU A 52 5.41 -11.96 -6.18
N GLN A 53 6.68 -12.34 -6.34
CA GLN A 53 7.13 -13.57 -6.95
C GLN A 53 7.86 -14.42 -5.91
N ALA A 54 7.12 -15.02 -4.98
CA ALA A 54 7.73 -15.76 -3.87
C ALA A 54 8.35 -17.08 -4.36
N GLY A 55 9.58 -17.03 -4.87
CA GLY A 55 10.56 -18.12 -5.01
C GLY A 55 10.25 -19.29 -5.95
N ASP A 56 8.98 -19.63 -6.18
CA ASP A 56 8.53 -20.75 -7.01
C ASP A 56 8.08 -20.32 -8.41
N GLY A 57 8.30 -19.06 -8.77
CA GLY A 57 7.87 -18.47 -10.04
C GLY A 57 6.38 -18.16 -10.12
N LYS A 58 5.61 -18.35 -9.03
CA LYS A 58 4.20 -17.96 -8.99
C LYS A 58 4.07 -16.47 -8.66
N VAL A 59 3.10 -15.84 -9.32
CA VAL A 59 2.71 -14.45 -9.08
C VAL A 59 1.52 -14.44 -8.14
N TRP A 60 1.64 -13.71 -7.02
CA TRP A 60 0.59 -13.66 -5.98
C TRP A 60 -0.24 -12.38 -6.01
N MET A 61 0.23 -11.35 -6.71
CA MET A 61 -0.41 -10.04 -6.82
C MET A 61 -0.13 -9.44 -8.20
N VAL A 62 -1.12 -8.73 -8.74
CA VAL A 62 -0.92 -7.85 -9.90
C VAL A 62 -0.72 -6.43 -9.37
N PRO A 63 0.43 -5.78 -9.64
CA PRO A 63 0.58 -4.36 -9.33
C PRO A 63 -0.48 -3.53 -10.06
N TRP A 64 -1.26 -2.76 -9.31
CA TRP A 64 -2.33 -1.92 -9.85
C TRP A 64 -2.01 -0.45 -9.64
N ASP A 65 -1.73 -0.06 -8.40
CA ASP A 65 -1.38 1.30 -8.03
C ASP A 65 -0.12 1.34 -7.14
N TRP A 66 0.43 2.54 -7.01
CA TRP A 66 1.52 2.85 -6.11
C TRP A 66 1.46 4.35 -5.76
N GLY A 67 2.04 4.72 -4.64
CA GLY A 67 2.10 6.10 -4.22
C GLY A 67 2.91 6.26 -2.93
N ASN A 68 3.14 7.51 -2.57
CA ASN A 68 3.78 7.88 -1.31
C ASN A 68 2.76 8.59 -0.43
N THR A 69 2.78 8.29 0.86
CA THR A 69 2.13 9.11 1.88
C THR A 69 2.94 10.38 2.08
N SER A 70 2.28 11.54 2.14
CA SER A 70 2.92 12.84 2.35
C SER A 70 2.05 13.74 3.22
N ILE A 71 2.57 14.90 3.61
CA ILE A 71 1.82 15.91 4.35
C ILE A 71 1.00 16.75 3.37
N LEU A 72 -0.32 16.72 3.54
CA LEU A 72 -1.24 17.64 2.87
C LEU A 72 -1.57 18.81 3.80
N TYR A 73 -1.48 20.04 3.29
CA TYR A 73 -1.80 21.24 4.05
C TYR A 73 -2.51 22.29 3.20
N ARG A 74 -3.18 23.23 3.88
CA ARG A 74 -3.85 24.38 3.28
C ARG A 74 -2.85 25.51 3.02
N THR A 75 -2.55 25.79 1.76
CA THR A 75 -1.55 26.80 1.33
C THR A 75 -1.95 28.23 1.66
N ASP A 76 -3.23 28.49 1.97
CA ASP A 76 -3.70 29.78 2.46
C ASP A 76 -3.40 30.00 3.96
N LEU A 77 -3.24 28.92 4.73
CA LEU A 77 -2.95 28.96 6.17
C LEU A 77 -1.48 28.68 6.52
N VAL A 78 -0.83 27.78 5.78
CA VAL A 78 0.56 27.38 5.98
C VAL A 78 1.40 28.07 4.91
N LYS A 79 2.18 29.07 5.31
CA LYS A 79 3.01 29.88 4.41
C LYS A 79 4.47 29.46 4.51
N ASN A 80 5.09 29.24 3.34
CA ASN A 80 6.50 28.87 3.20
C ASN A 80 6.96 27.76 4.16
N PRO A 81 6.27 26.61 4.25
CA PRO A 81 6.71 25.54 5.13
C PRO A 81 8.04 24.98 4.64
N GLU A 82 8.91 24.62 5.58
CA GLU A 82 10.05 23.76 5.28
C GLU A 82 9.52 22.42 4.74
N PRO A 83 10.08 21.86 3.64
CA PRO A 83 9.68 20.57 3.10
C PRO A 83 10.20 19.41 3.97
N SER A 84 9.69 19.32 5.20
CA SER A 84 10.15 18.38 6.23
C SER A 84 8.98 17.80 7.00
N TRP A 85 9.12 16.53 7.41
CA TRP A 85 8.18 15.88 8.33
C TRP A 85 8.11 16.58 9.70
N ASN A 86 9.12 17.38 10.04
CA ASN A 86 9.14 18.21 11.25
C ASN A 86 7.93 19.16 11.35
N LEU A 87 7.26 19.47 10.23
CA LEU A 87 6.03 20.24 10.20
C LEU A 87 4.93 19.65 11.11
N LEU A 88 4.91 18.32 11.31
CA LEU A 88 3.97 17.63 12.19
C LEU A 88 4.23 17.88 13.69
N TRP A 89 5.41 18.37 14.06
CA TRP A 89 5.78 18.68 15.45
C TRP A 89 5.86 20.19 15.73
N ASP A 90 5.53 21.03 14.76
CA ASP A 90 5.49 22.47 14.96
C ASP A 90 4.31 22.83 15.89
N LYS A 91 4.66 23.45 17.01
CA LYS A 91 3.71 23.88 18.05
C LYS A 91 2.66 24.85 17.51
N GLN A 92 2.95 25.57 16.43
CA GLN A 92 1.99 26.45 15.74
C GLN A 92 0.72 25.71 15.28
N TYR A 93 0.83 24.43 14.94
CA TYR A 93 -0.28 23.63 14.41
C TYR A 93 -0.88 22.66 15.44
N ALA A 94 -0.53 22.81 16.72
CA ALA A 94 -1.08 21.99 17.79
C ALA A 94 -2.62 22.00 17.79
N GLY A 95 -3.22 20.80 17.83
CA GLY A 95 -4.68 20.61 17.80
C GLY A 95 -5.34 20.86 16.43
N ARG A 96 -4.56 21.05 15.36
CA ARG A 96 -5.07 21.35 14.00
C ARG A 96 -4.62 20.32 12.95
N MET A 97 -4.17 19.16 13.39
CA MET A 97 -3.69 18.08 12.53
C MET A 97 -4.60 16.86 12.66
N ALA A 98 -4.72 16.11 11.56
CA ALA A 98 -5.34 14.80 11.53
C ALA A 98 -4.35 13.83 10.88
N THR A 99 -4.34 12.58 11.34
CA THR A 99 -3.52 11.51 10.76
C THR A 99 -4.41 10.48 10.09
N ILE A 100 -3.83 9.69 9.20
CA ILE A 100 -4.52 8.55 8.58
C ILE A 100 -4.71 7.48 9.66
N ASP A 101 -5.95 7.06 9.89
CA ASP A 101 -6.25 5.93 10.78
C ASP A 101 -5.95 4.60 10.08
N ALA A 102 -4.67 4.32 9.90
CA ALA A 102 -4.17 3.09 9.31
C ALA A 102 -2.97 2.59 10.11
N VAL A 103 -2.95 1.27 10.36
CA VAL A 103 -1.87 0.57 11.10
C VAL A 103 -0.48 0.78 10.45
N HIS A 104 -0.45 1.15 9.17
CA HIS A 104 0.80 1.43 8.45
C HIS A 104 1.27 2.89 8.59
N ASP A 105 0.35 3.83 8.81
CA ASP A 105 0.61 5.28 8.72
C ASP A 105 0.53 6.01 10.08
N THR A 106 -0.11 5.40 11.08
CA THR A 106 -0.09 5.89 12.47
C THR A 106 0.55 4.82 13.35
N PRO A 107 1.81 5.02 13.81
CA PRO A 107 2.36 4.18 14.87
C PRO A 107 1.57 4.48 16.15
N VAL A 108 0.87 3.47 16.66
CA VAL A 108 0.48 3.44 18.08
C VAL A 108 1.71 3.20 18.95
#